data_AF-A0A832LYG5-F1
#
_entry.id   AF-A0A832LYG5-F1
#
_cell.length_a   1.000
_cell.length_b   1.000
_cell.length_c   1.000
_cell.angle_alpha   90.00
_cell.angle_beta   90.00
_cell.angle_gamma   90.00
#
_symmetry.space_group_name_H-M   'P 1'
#
loop_
_entity.id
_entity.type
_entity.pdbx_description
1 polymer ?
#
loop_
_entity_poly.entity_id
_entity_poly.type
_entity_poly.pdbx_seq_one_letter_code
_entity_poly.pdbx_strand_id
1 'polypeptide(L)'
;MELFKIGFLTVKLIDVVDILIVSYIFYRLYKLMKGTIAFQIFIALVLIIGFSLIAQVLNLQALGWFLSRITEIWVIAFIILFQPELRRLL
;
A
#
# COMPACT_ATOMS: atom_id res chain seq x y z
N MET A 1 -25.57 -21.84 9.54
CA MET A 1 -26.59 -20.83 9.88
C MET A 1 -26.39 -19.62 8.99
N GLU A 2 -27.32 -19.37 8.09
CA GLU A 2 -27.32 -18.16 7.24
C GLU A 2 -27.75 -16.97 8.09
N LEU A 3 -27.07 -15.82 7.98
CA LEU A 3 -27.33 -14.63 8.78
C LEU A 3 -28.22 -13.63 8.04
N PHE A 4 -27.84 -13.24 6.82
CA PHE A 4 -28.59 -12.29 5.99
C PHE A 4 -28.24 -12.43 4.50
N LYS A 5 -29.19 -12.09 3.63
CA LYS A 5 -29.02 -12.11 2.17
C LYS A 5 -29.05 -10.68 1.62
N ILE A 6 -28.02 -10.30 0.86
CA ILE A 6 -27.91 -9.02 0.16
C ILE A 6 -27.95 -9.33 -1.34
N GLY A 7 -29.13 -9.24 -1.95
CA GLY A 7 -29.33 -9.63 -3.35
C GLY A 7 -29.01 -11.11 -3.59
N PHE A 8 -27.93 -11.38 -4.33
CA PHE A 8 -27.44 -12.74 -4.61
C PHE A 8 -26.41 -13.25 -3.58
N LEU A 9 -25.91 -12.39 -2.69
CA LEU A 9 -24.92 -12.76 -1.68
C LEU A 9 -25.62 -13.23 -0.41
N THR A 10 -25.35 -14.48 -0.01
CA THR A 10 -25.82 -15.04 1.25
C THR A 10 -24.68 -15.03 2.25
N VAL A 11 -24.78 -14.17 3.27
CA VAL A 11 -23.77 -14.07 4.32
C VAL A 11 -24.08 -15.10 5.40
N LYS A 12 -23.12 -15.98 5.64
CA LYS A 12 -23.16 -17.00 6.69
C LYS A 12 -22.35 -16.54 7.89
N LEU A 13 -22.65 -17.12 9.06
CA LEU A 13 -21.87 -16.86 10.28
C LEU A 13 -20.38 -17.16 10.09
N ILE A 14 -20.05 -18.18 9.29
CA ILE A 14 -18.67 -18.55 8.97
C ILE A 14 -17.95 -17.45 8.19
N ASP A 15 -18.65 -16.74 7.29
CA ASP A 15 -18.05 -15.68 6.47
C ASP A 15 -17.69 -14.47 7.35
N VAL A 16 -18.53 -14.16 8.36
CA VAL A 16 -18.25 -13.10 9.33
C VAL A 16 -17.03 -13.44 10.17
N VAL A 17 -16.95 -14.68 10.68
CA VAL A 17 -15.79 -15.15 11.46
C VAL A 17 -14.52 -15.12 10.61
N ASP A 18 -14.60 -15.56 9.36
CA ASP A 18 -13.47 -15.52 8.43
C ASP A 18 -12.97 -14.09 8.18
N ILE A 19 -13.88 -13.15 7.85
CA ILE A 19 -13.53 -11.74 7.66
C ILE A 19 -12.90 -11.15 8.93
N LEU A 20 -13.41 -11.49 10.12
CA LEU A 20 -12.83 -11.01 11.39
C LEU A 20 -11.42 -11.55 11.61
N ILE A 21 -11.18 -12.83 11.35
CA ILE A 21 -9.85 -13.44 11.47
C ILE A 21 -8.88 -12.79 10.48
N VAL A 22 -9.27 -12.71 9.20
CA VAL A 22 -8.45 -12.08 8.16
C VAL A 22 -8.15 -10.62 8.51
N SER A 23 -9.16 -9.86 8.91
CA SER A 23 -9.00 -8.45 9.32
C SER A 23 -8.05 -8.30 10.52
N TYR A 24 -8.13 -9.19 11.51
CA TYR A 24 -7.23 -9.19 12.66
C TYR A 24 -5.77 -9.44 12.25
N ILE A 25 -5.54 -10.41 11.35
CA ILE A 25 -4.20 -10.71 10.81
C ILE A 25 -3.63 -9.48 10.09
N PHE A 26 -4.40 -8.88 9.17
CA PHE A 26 -3.98 -7.68 8.47
C PHE A 26 -3.70 -6.51 9.42
N TYR A 27 -4.56 -6.30 10.42
CA TYR A 27 -4.34 -5.26 11.43
C TYR A 27 -3.03 -5.48 12.19
N ARG A 28 -2.73 -6.74 12.54
CA ARG A 28 -1.49 -7.09 13.24
C ARG A 28 -0.27 -6.85 12.35
N LEU A 29 -0.31 -7.28 11.09
CA LEU A 29 0.75 -7.02 10.11
C LEU A 29 0.99 -5.52 9.92
N TYR A 30 -0.07 -4.74 9.74
CA TYR A 30 0.02 -3.28 9.67
C TYR A 30 0.70 -2.72 10.92
N LYS A 31 0.31 -3.16 12.13
CA LYS A 31 0.91 -2.69 13.38
C LYS A 31 2.39 -3.04 13.50
N LEU A 32 2.83 -4.19 12.97
CA LEU A 32 4.22 -4.61 12.97
C LEU A 32 5.07 -3.80 11.98
N MET A 33 4.52 -3.47 10.82
CA MET A 33 5.22 -2.68 9.79
C MET A 33 5.19 -1.18 10.10
N LYS A 34 4.12 -0.69 10.75
CA LYS A 34 3.94 0.71 11.08
C LYS A 34 5.10 1.23 11.93
N GLY A 35 5.70 2.32 11.49
CA GLY A 35 6.85 2.94 12.15
C GLY A 35 8.20 2.45 11.64
N THR A 36 8.23 1.46 10.75
CA THR A 36 9.46 1.10 10.03
C THR A 36 9.71 2.07 8.87
N ILE A 37 10.99 2.30 8.57
CA ILE A 37 11.42 3.07 7.39
C ILE A 37 10.85 2.43 6.11
N ALA A 38 10.87 1.09 6.02
CA ALA A 38 10.30 0.36 4.90
C ALA A 38 8.81 0.66 4.67
N PHE A 39 8.01 0.75 5.75
CA PHE A 39 6.59 1.09 5.62
C PHE A 39 6.35 2.55 5.20
N GLN A 40 7.16 3.49 5.69
CA GLN A 40 7.09 4.89 5.24
C GLN A 40 7.38 5.01 3.74
N ILE A 41 8.42 4.32 3.29
CA ILE A 41 8.82 4.26 1.88
C ILE A 41 7.74 3.62 1.01
N PHE A 42 7.13 2.51 1.48
CA PHE A 42 6.01 1.87 0.80
C PHE A 42 4.82 2.83 0.60
N ILE A 43 4.42 3.56 1.65
CA ILE A 43 3.33 4.54 1.55
C ILE A 43 3.68 5.66 0.57
N ALA A 44 4.92 6.18 0.59
CA ALA A 44 5.37 7.20 -0.35
C ALA A 44 5.26 6.72 -1.81
N LEU A 45 5.69 5.48 -2.09
CA LEU A 45 5.58 4.88 -3.42
C LEU A 45 4.12 4.72 -3.87
N VAL A 46 3.26 4.19 -3.00
CA VAL A 46 1.82 4.03 -3.31
C VAL A 46 1.18 5.38 -3.62
N LEU A 47 1.52 6.43 -2.85
CA LEU A 47 1.03 7.78 -3.09
C LEU A 47 1.51 8.34 -4.44
N ILE A 48 2.80 8.20 -4.76
CA ILE A 48 3.35 8.67 -6.05
C ILE A 48 2.63 7.98 -7.21
N ILE A 49 2.46 6.65 -7.16
CA ILE A 49 1.75 5.91 -8.20
C ILE A 49 0.28 6.36 -8.29
N GLY A 50 -0.40 6.49 -7.15
CA GLY A 50 -1.78 6.94 -7.10
C GLY A 50 -1.97 8.33 -7.71
N PHE A 51 -1.11 9.29 -7.36
CA PHE A 51 -1.14 10.63 -7.94
C PHE A 51 -0.76 10.64 -9.42
N SER A 52 0.17 9.80 -9.87
CA SER A 52 0.51 9.66 -11.28
C SER A 52 -0.69 9.16 -12.10
N LEU A 53 -1.43 8.18 -11.58
CA LEU A 53 -2.66 7.68 -12.22
C LEU A 53 -3.73 8.76 -12.27
N ILE A 54 -3.95 9.49 -11.17
CA ILE A 54 -4.90 10.61 -11.14
C ILE A 54 -4.49 11.70 -12.14
N ALA A 55 -3.21 12.06 -12.18
CA ALA A 55 -2.69 13.06 -13.11
C ALA A 55 -2.89 12.63 -14.58
N GLN A 56 -2.70 11.34 -14.88
CA GLN A 56 -2.93 10.79 -16.22
C GLN A 56 -4.41 10.82 -16.61
N VAL A 57 -5.30 10.37 -15.72
CA VAL A 57 -6.75 10.35 -15.96
C VAL A 57 -7.30 11.76 -16.17
N LEU A 58 -6.81 12.73 -15.41
CA LEU A 58 -7.22 14.13 -15.50
C LEU A 58 -6.42 14.94 -16.53
N ASN A 59 -5.48 14.32 -17.27
CA ASN A 59 -4.58 15.00 -18.22
C ASN A 59 -3.78 16.18 -17.63
N LEU A 60 -3.35 16.08 -16.37
CA LEU A 60 -2.56 17.10 -15.69
C LEU A 60 -1.09 17.05 -16.12
N GLN A 61 -0.76 17.79 -17.17
CA GLN A 61 0.58 17.76 -17.80
C GLN A 61 1.72 18.17 -16.84
N ALA A 62 1.56 19.28 -16.12
CA ALA A 62 2.60 19.77 -15.20
C ALA A 62 2.84 18.82 -14.03
N LEU A 63 1.76 18.29 -13.43
CA LEU A 63 1.84 17.33 -12.33
C LEU A 63 2.43 15.99 -12.80
N GLY A 64 2.00 15.49 -13.96
CA GLY A 64 2.54 14.27 -14.55
C GLY A 64 4.04 14.39 -14.86
N TRP A 65 4.47 15.52 -15.43
CA TRP A 65 5.90 15.79 -15.64
C TRP A 65 6.67 15.79 -14.31
N PHE A 66 6.18 16.50 -13.29
CA PHE A 66 6.82 16.55 -11.97
C PHE A 66 6.96 15.17 -11.31
N LEU A 67 5.87 14.39 -11.30
CA LEU A 67 5.85 13.04 -10.73
C LEU A 67 6.78 12.07 -11.50
N SER A 68 6.92 12.24 -12.83
CA SER A 68 7.90 11.48 -13.62
C SER A 68 9.33 11.74 -13.14
N ARG A 69 9.70 13.01 -12.90
CA ARG A 69 11.04 13.37 -12.41
C ARG A 69 11.33 12.80 -11.02
N ILE A 70 10.34 12.77 -10.13
CA ILE A 70 10.48 12.11 -8.83
C ILE A 70 10.72 10.61 -9.01
N THR A 71 9.95 9.97 -9.90
CA THR A 71 10.04 8.53 -10.14
C THR A 71 11.39 8.12 -10.75
N GLU A 72 12.01 8.98 -11.57
CA GLU A 72 13.36 8.77 -12.12
C GLU A 72 14.45 8.69 -11.02
N ILE A 73 14.35 9.52 -9.97
CA ILE A 73 15.36 9.61 -8.89
C ILE A 73 15.05 8.63 -7.75
N TRP A 74 13.81 8.16 -7.67
CA TRP A 74 13.30 7.30 -6.60
C TRP A 74 14.16 6.03 -6.36
N VAL A 75 14.66 5.37 -7.42
CA VAL A 75 15.47 4.14 -7.27
C VAL A 75 16.76 4.43 -6.49
N ILE A 76 17.39 5.57 -6.75
CA ILE A 76 18.61 5.99 -6.04
C ILE A 76 18.27 6.30 -4.59
N ALA A 77 17.17 7.04 -4.35
CA ALA A 77 16.71 7.33 -2.99
C ALA A 77 16.41 6.05 -2.20
N PHE A 78 15.77 5.05 -2.84
CA PHE A 78 15.52 3.74 -2.27
C PHE A 78 16.83 3.05 -1.87
N ILE A 79 17.81 2.95 -2.77
CA ILE A 79 19.10 2.32 -2.47
C ILE A 79 19.79 2.99 -1.28
N ILE A 80 19.82 4.32 -1.24
CA ILE A 80 20.45 5.09 -0.14
C ILE A 80 19.71 4.84 1.18
N LEU A 81 18.38 4.86 1.17
CA LEU A 81 17.57 4.67 2.37
C LEU A 81 17.69 3.25 2.94
N PHE A 82 17.85 2.24 2.09
CA PHE A 82 18.05 0.84 2.48
C PHE A 82 19.54 0.47 2.65
N GLN A 83 20.46 1.40 2.39
CA GLN A 83 21.89 1.16 2.52
C GLN A 83 22.30 0.70 3.94
N PRO A 84 21.77 1.29 5.04
CA PRO A 84 22.08 0.84 6.39
C PRO A 84 21.70 -0.62 6.64
N GLU A 85 20.57 -1.07 6.10
CA GLU A 85 20.06 -2.43 6.22
C GLU A 85 20.89 -3.41 5.38
N LEU A 86 21.23 -3.05 4.14
CA LEU A 86 22.11 -3.85 3.27
C LEU A 86 23.48 -4.08 3.91
N ARG A 87 24.03 -3.04 4.54
CA ARG A 87 25.31 -3.14 5.26
C ARG A 87 25.24 -4.06 6.48
N ARG A 88 24.09 -4.18 7.14
CA ARG A 88 23.91 -5.07 8.30
C ARG A 88 23.80 -6.56 7.92
N LEU A 89 23.58 -6.85 6.64
CA LEU A 89 23.46 -8.22 6.12
C LEU A 89 24.79 -8.78 5.57
N LEU A 90 25.78 -7.93 5.34
CA LEU A 90 27.15 -8.27 4.95
C LEU A 90 28.04 -8.44 6.19
#